data_AF-A0A4Q9LT82-F1
#
_entry.id   AF-A0A4Q9LT82-F1
#
_cell.length_a   1.000
_cell.length_b   1.000
_cell.length_c   1.000
_cell.angle_alpha   90.00
_cell.angle_beta   90.00
_cell.angle_gamma   90.00
#
_symmetry.space_group_name_H-M   'P 1'
#
loop_
_entity.id
_entity.type
_entity.pdbx_description
1 polymer ?
#
loop_
_entity_poly.entity_id
_entity_poly.type
_entity_poly.pdbx_seq_one_letter_code
_entity_poly.pdbx_strand_id
1 'polypeptide(L)'
;MISRQRRFFGKRLNRINIKAINRNAISLLNYHIRVLRLKPADFSKLDERVSEALVNYKLHLRPRCKERLYLPRKELGRSLHSVELRSKHMLQELINPTILKMENTNETNLAQKKRQKSKKSLEEAQLAKLYNEIEK
;
A
#
# COMPACT_ATOMS: atom_id res chain seq x y z
N MET A 1 13.42 -8.47 -16.46
CA MET A 1 12.93 -7.13 -16.05
C MET A 1 13.66 -5.99 -16.78
N ILE A 2 15.00 -5.95 -16.73
CA ILE A 2 15.84 -4.94 -17.40
C ILE A 2 15.80 -5.05 -18.94
N SER A 3 15.65 -6.25 -19.48
CA SER A 3 15.65 -6.54 -20.92
C SER A 3 14.48 -5.90 -21.70
N ARG A 4 13.27 -5.78 -21.11
CA ARG A 4 12.14 -5.06 -21.74
C ARG A 4 12.33 -3.54 -21.73
N GLN A 5 12.90 -2.99 -20.65
CA GLN A 5 13.17 -1.55 -20.57
C GLN A 5 14.35 -1.13 -21.47
N ARG A 6 15.34 -2.01 -21.67
CA ARG A 6 16.46 -1.83 -22.62
C ARG A 6 16.02 -1.47 -24.03
N ARG A 7 14.88 -1.98 -24.51
CA ARG A 7 14.32 -1.63 -25.83
C ARG A 7 14.01 -0.13 -25.99
N PHE A 8 13.78 0.58 -24.88
CA PHE A 8 13.52 2.02 -24.89
C PHE A 8 14.79 2.85 -24.64
N PHE A 9 15.79 2.29 -23.95
CA PHE A 9 17.04 2.99 -23.63
C PHE A 9 17.99 3.21 -24.83
N GLY A 10 17.75 2.53 -25.96
CA GLY A 10 18.49 2.74 -27.21
C GLY A 10 17.92 3.82 -28.15
N LYS A 11 16.77 4.41 -27.82
CA LYS A 11 16.17 5.52 -28.60
C LYS A 11 16.33 6.83 -27.83
N ARG A 12 16.54 7.95 -28.53
CA ARG A 12 16.48 9.30 -27.94
C ARG A 12 15.15 9.44 -27.19
N LEU A 13 15.19 9.47 -25.86
CA LEU A 13 13.98 9.42 -25.05
C LEU A 13 13.23 10.75 -25.13
N ASN A 14 12.15 10.75 -25.92
CA ASN A 14 11.25 11.88 -26.02
C ASN A 14 10.18 11.82 -24.90
N ARG A 15 9.43 12.92 -24.68
CA ARG A 15 8.37 13.05 -23.65
C ARG A 15 7.42 11.84 -23.60
N ILE A 16 7.08 11.30 -24.77
CA ILE A 16 6.18 10.15 -24.94
C ILE A 16 6.83 8.86 -24.40
N ASN A 17 8.12 8.66 -24.65
CA ASN A 17 8.84 7.45 -24.27
C ASN A 17 9.09 7.39 -22.75
N ILE A 18 9.40 8.53 -22.11
CA ILE A 18 9.56 8.58 -20.65
C ILE A 18 8.24 8.22 -19.96
N LYS A 19 7.12 8.77 -20.42
CA LYS A 19 5.79 8.48 -19.87
C LYS A 19 5.43 6.99 -20.04
N ALA A 20 5.77 6.40 -21.19
CA ALA A 20 5.54 4.98 -21.46
C ALA A 20 6.39 4.06 -20.55
N ILE A 21 7.67 4.38 -20.34
CA ILE A 21 8.53 3.65 -19.41
C ILE A 21 7.96 3.71 -17.99
N ASN A 22 7.57 4.91 -17.54
CA ASN A 22 7.01 5.12 -16.22
C ASN A 22 5.72 4.32 -16.01
N ARG A 23 4.82 4.33 -17.01
CA ARG A 23 3.55 3.59 -16.96
C ARG A 23 3.77 2.08 -16.85
N ASN A 24 4.72 1.54 -17.62
CA ASN A 24 5.10 0.13 -17.55
C ASN A 24 5.82 -0.23 -16.26
N ALA A 25 6.68 0.64 -15.74
CA ALA A 25 7.37 0.42 -14.47
C ALA A 25 6.37 0.34 -13.31
N ILE A 26 5.37 1.23 -13.29
CA ILE A 26 4.33 1.25 -12.25
C ILE A 26 3.44 0.01 -12.30
N SER A 27 3.00 -0.43 -13.48
CA SER A 27 2.14 -1.63 -13.56
C SER A 27 2.88 -2.88 -13.06
N LEU A 28 4.17 -3.00 -13.39
CA LEU A 28 5.01 -4.08 -12.88
C LEU A 28 5.23 -3.96 -11.37
N LEU A 29 5.42 -2.74 -10.86
CA LEU A 29 5.53 -2.51 -9.42
C LEU A 29 4.27 -2.96 -8.68
N ASN A 30 3.10 -2.62 -9.22
CA ASN A 30 1.82 -2.98 -8.62
C ASN A 30 1.62 -4.50 -8.54
N TYR A 31 2.08 -5.24 -9.57
CA TYR A 31 2.06 -6.69 -9.56
C TYR A 31 3.02 -7.26 -8.51
N HIS A 32 4.26 -6.78 -8.49
CA HIS A 32 5.28 -7.30 -7.57
C HIS A 32 5.03 -6.94 -6.11
N ILE A 33 4.43 -5.79 -5.78
CA ILE A 33 4.05 -5.44 -4.40
C ILE A 33 2.96 -6.37 -3.86
N ARG A 34 2.03 -6.80 -4.71
CA ARG A 34 0.96 -7.73 -4.31
C ARG A 34 1.45 -9.16 -4.14
N VAL A 35 2.47 -9.57 -4.90
CA VAL A 35 2.94 -10.97 -4.95
C VAL A 35 4.19 -11.20 -4.08
N LEU A 36 5.13 -10.25 -4.05
CA LEU A 36 6.39 -10.35 -3.32
C LEU A 36 6.35 -9.48 -2.06
N ARG A 37 6.65 -10.07 -0.91
CA ARG A 37 6.83 -9.37 0.37
C ARG A 37 8.14 -8.56 0.38
N LEU A 38 8.22 -7.54 -0.46
CA LEU A 38 9.37 -6.64 -0.56
C LEU A 38 9.42 -5.72 0.67
N LYS A 39 10.62 -5.52 1.23
CA LYS A 39 10.83 -4.59 2.35
C LYS A 39 10.96 -3.14 1.82
N PRO A 40 10.66 -2.12 2.64
CA PRO A 40 10.89 -0.72 2.30
C PRO A 40 12.29 -0.44 1.72
N ALA A 41 13.32 -1.05 2.29
CA ALA A 41 14.71 -0.93 1.84
C ALA A 41 14.95 -1.43 0.41
N ASP A 42 14.17 -2.40 -0.06
CA ASP A 42 14.30 -2.95 -1.42
C ASP A 42 13.78 -1.96 -2.46
N PHE A 43 12.74 -1.18 -2.13
CA PHE A 43 12.19 -0.14 -2.99
C PHE A 43 13.17 1.03 -3.15
N SER A 44 13.85 1.44 -2.08
CA SER A 44 14.86 2.50 -2.14
C SER A 44 16.04 2.11 -3.03
N LYS A 45 16.54 0.86 -2.91
CA LYS A 45 17.57 0.31 -3.81
C LYS A 45 17.15 0.25 -5.27
N LEU A 46 15.86 -0.01 -5.54
CA LEU A 46 15.32 0.03 -6.89
C LEU A 46 15.33 1.45 -7.48
N ASP A 47 14.93 2.45 -6.69
CA ASP A 47 14.96 3.87 -7.10
C ASP A 47 16.39 4.35 -7.39
N GLU A 48 17.39 3.88 -6.62
CA GLU A 48 18.80 4.17 -6.89
C GLU A 48 19.28 3.55 -8.21
N ARG A 49 18.98 2.27 -8.46
CA ARG A 49 19.32 1.61 -9.72
C ARG A 49 18.67 2.27 -10.94
N VAL A 50 17.43 2.73 -10.80
CA VAL A 50 16.74 3.49 -11.87
C VAL A 50 17.48 4.80 -12.13
N SER A 51 17.86 5.51 -11.07
CA SER A 51 18.61 6.77 -11.18
C SER A 51 19.99 6.56 -11.83
N GLU A 52 20.73 5.51 -11.45
CA GLU A 52 22.01 5.14 -12.06
C GLU A 52 21.85 4.80 -13.55
N ALA A 53 20.84 4.01 -13.91
CA ALA A 53 20.56 3.70 -15.31
C ALA A 53 20.31 4.97 -16.12
N LEU A 54 19.54 5.93 -15.60
CA LEU A 54 19.28 7.21 -16.27
C LEU A 54 20.55 8.05 -16.47
N VAL A 55 21.48 8.01 -15.51
CA VAL A 55 22.80 8.67 -15.62
C VAL A 55 23.66 7.97 -16.67
N ASN A 56 23.73 6.64 -16.65
CA ASN A 56 24.52 5.85 -17.61
C ASN A 56 24.06 6.05 -19.06
N TYR A 57 22.75 6.20 -19.28
CA TYR A 57 22.19 6.50 -20.60
C TYR A 57 22.26 7.99 -20.98
N LYS A 58 22.95 8.84 -20.20
CA LYS A 58 23.07 10.30 -20.40
C LYS A 58 21.72 11.02 -20.52
N LEU A 59 20.66 10.45 -19.94
CA LEU A 59 19.31 11.01 -19.95
C LEU A 59 19.13 12.06 -18.87
N HIS A 60 19.94 11.93 -17.82
CA HIS A 60 20.02 12.87 -16.73
C HIS A 60 21.48 13.04 -16.35
N LEU A 61 21.95 14.29 -16.21
CA LEU A 61 23.24 14.57 -15.58
C LEU A 61 23.15 14.16 -14.10
N ARG A 62 24.22 13.59 -13.54
CA ARG A 62 24.27 13.08 -12.16
C ARG A 62 23.57 14.06 -11.21
N PRO A 63 22.45 13.68 -10.57
CA PRO A 63 21.63 14.66 -9.86
C PRO A 63 22.38 15.12 -8.61
N ARG A 64 22.53 16.43 -8.44
CA ARG A 64 22.82 17.00 -7.11
C ARG A 64 21.62 16.84 -6.16
N CYS A 65 20.40 16.72 -6.74
CA CYS A 65 19.13 16.56 -6.02
C CYS A 65 18.32 15.39 -6.62
N LYS A 66 18.20 14.28 -5.88
CA LYS A 66 17.42 13.09 -6.29
C LYS A 66 15.93 13.43 -6.47
N GLU A 67 15.41 14.33 -5.63
CA GLU A 67 14.02 14.80 -5.63
C GLU A 67 13.58 15.39 -6.98
N ARG A 68 14.51 16.02 -7.72
CA ARG A 68 14.20 16.63 -9.02
C ARG A 68 13.72 15.61 -10.07
N LEU A 69 14.11 14.34 -9.95
CA LEU A 69 13.57 13.29 -10.83
C LEU A 69 12.06 13.14 -10.62
N TYR A 70 11.61 13.19 -9.37
CA TYR A 70 10.25 12.86 -8.98
C TYR A 70 9.30 14.07 -9.01
N LEU A 71 9.84 15.28 -8.94
CA LEU A 71 9.09 16.53 -9.04
C LEU A 71 8.31 16.64 -10.36
N PRO A 72 7.12 17.27 -10.34
CA PRO A 72 6.39 17.65 -11.54
C PRO A 72 7.22 18.53 -12.46
N ARG A 73 7.03 18.41 -13.77
CA ARG A 73 7.69 19.29 -14.76
C ARG A 73 7.28 20.76 -14.63
N LYS A 74 6.07 21.02 -14.13
CA LYS A 74 5.62 22.38 -13.77
C LYS A 74 6.55 23.03 -12.74
N GLU A 75 7.19 22.20 -11.92
CA GLU A 75 8.13 22.59 -10.86
C GLU A 75 9.58 22.24 -11.26
N LEU A 76 9.91 22.34 -12.55
CA LEU A 76 11.26 22.09 -13.10
C LEU A 76 11.83 20.67 -12.88
N GLY A 77 10.98 19.71 -12.51
CA GLY A 77 11.33 18.30 -12.32
C GLY A 77 11.28 17.46 -13.61
N ARG A 78 11.27 16.13 -13.46
CA ARG A 78 11.20 15.18 -14.60
C ARG A 78 9.88 14.41 -14.70
N SER A 79 9.02 14.54 -13.68
CA SER A 79 7.74 13.81 -13.55
C SER A 79 7.91 12.29 -13.60
N LEU A 80 8.99 11.78 -13.02
CA LEU A 80 9.13 10.34 -12.77
C LEU A 80 8.38 9.98 -11.48
N HIS A 81 7.90 8.74 -11.38
CA HIS A 81 7.29 8.28 -10.14
C HIS A 81 8.36 7.61 -9.28
N SER A 82 8.48 8.02 -8.02
CA SER A 82 9.30 7.29 -7.06
C SER A 82 8.64 5.96 -6.74
N VAL A 83 9.45 4.90 -6.87
CA VAL A 83 9.06 3.53 -6.53
C VAL A 83 8.76 3.43 -5.04
N GLU A 84 9.60 4.03 -4.21
CA GLU A 84 9.44 4.05 -2.76
C GLU A 84 8.15 4.77 -2.35
N LEU A 85 7.93 5.99 -2.81
CA LEU A 85 6.73 6.76 -2.47
C LEU A 85 5.45 6.05 -2.95
N ARG A 86 5.48 5.48 -4.16
CA ARG A 86 4.33 4.75 -4.71
C ARG A 86 4.04 3.48 -3.92
N SER A 87 5.06 2.71 -3.57
CA SER A 87 4.91 1.50 -2.76
C SER A 87 4.33 1.80 -1.37
N LYS A 88 4.77 2.89 -0.73
CA LYS A 88 4.24 3.33 0.57
C LYS A 88 2.73 3.62 0.49
N HIS A 89 2.32 4.36 -0.54
CA HIS A 89 0.90 4.64 -0.77
C HIS A 89 0.08 3.37 -0.98
N MET A 90 0.59 2.43 -1.78
CA MET A 90 -0.10 1.16 -2.05
C MET A 90 -0.21 0.26 -0.82
N LEU A 91 0.84 0.21 0.01
CA LEU A 91 0.81 -0.53 1.28
C LEU A 91 -0.22 0.09 2.23
N GLN A 92 -0.30 1.42 2.29
CA GLN A 92 -1.30 2.12 3.08
C GLN A 92 -2.73 1.83 2.59
N GLU A 93 -2.96 1.83 1.27
CA GLU A 93 -4.23 1.43 0.67
C GLU A 93 -4.64 -0.01 0.99
N LEU A 94 -3.67 -0.93 1.17
CA LEU A 94 -3.93 -2.33 1.54
C LEU A 94 -4.24 -2.49 3.03
N ILE A 95 -3.55 -1.74 3.89
CA ILE A 95 -3.68 -1.86 5.35
C ILE A 95 -4.98 -1.22 5.85
N ASN A 96 -5.34 -0.03 5.37
CA ASN A 96 -6.52 0.72 5.81
C ASN A 96 -7.85 -0.08 5.80
N PRO A 97 -8.24 -0.77 4.71
CA PRO A 97 -9.47 -1.55 4.70
C PRO A 97 -9.40 -2.78 5.61
N THR A 98 -8.20 -3.28 5.91
CA THR A 98 -8.00 -4.43 6.80
C THR A 98 -8.21 -4.00 8.25
N ILE A 99 -7.68 -2.84 8.64
CA ILE A 99 -7.89 -2.24 9.97
C ILE A 99 -9.37 -1.95 10.22
N LEU A 100 -10.04 -1.31 9.26
CA LEU A 100 -11.48 -1.00 9.37
C LEU A 100 -12.34 -2.28 9.50
N LYS A 101 -11.98 -3.35 8.78
CA LYS A 101 -12.65 -4.65 8.95
C LYS A 101 -12.43 -5.23 10.34
N MET A 102 -11.22 -5.15 10.88
CA MET A 102 -10.93 -5.64 12.23
C MET A 102 -11.68 -4.86 13.31
N GLU A 103 -11.73 -3.52 13.21
CA GLU A 103 -12.51 -2.68 14.12
C GLU A 103 -14.00 -3.05 14.09
N ASN A 104 -14.60 -3.16 12.91
CA ASN A 104 -15.99 -3.55 12.76
C ASN A 104 -16.27 -4.95 13.35
N THR A 105 -15.39 -5.92 13.12
CA THR A 105 -15.55 -7.27 13.73
C THR A 105 -15.46 -7.23 15.25
N ASN A 106 -14.57 -6.41 15.80
CA ASN A 106 -14.41 -6.29 17.26
C ASN A 106 -15.64 -5.65 17.91
N GLU A 107 -16.23 -4.63 17.28
CA GLU A 107 -17.48 -4.03 17.74
C GLU A 107 -18.65 -5.04 17.70
N THR A 108 -18.77 -5.83 16.63
CA THR A 108 -19.80 -6.87 16.54
C THR A 108 -19.63 -7.96 17.60
N ASN A 109 -18.39 -8.40 17.86
CA ASN A 109 -18.09 -9.39 18.88
C ASN A 109 -18.40 -8.88 20.30
N LEU A 110 -18.11 -7.60 20.58
CA LEU A 110 -18.44 -6.96 21.85
C LEU A 110 -19.95 -6.86 22.06
N ALA A 111 -20.70 -6.50 21.01
CA ALA A 111 -22.16 -6.43 21.05
C ALA A 111 -22.81 -7.81 21.30
N GLN A 112 -22.30 -8.86 20.66
CA GLN A 112 -22.75 -10.23 20.88
C GLN A 112 -22.47 -10.71 22.32
N LYS A 113 -21.28 -10.43 22.85
CA LYS A 113 -20.91 -10.77 24.23
C LYS A 113 -21.82 -10.08 25.26
N LYS A 114 -22.16 -8.80 25.06
CA LYS A 114 -23.12 -8.08 25.91
C LYS A 114 -24.52 -8.70 25.87
N ARG A 115 -25.01 -9.07 24.68
CA ARG A 115 -26.32 -9.74 24.51
C ARG A 115 -26.39 -11.10 25.18
N GLN A 116 -25.34 -11.90 25.14
CA GLN A 116 -25.30 -13.18 25.86
C GLN A 116 -25.33 -12.96 27.37
N LYS A 117 -24.58 -11.97 27.88
CA LYS A 117 -24.57 -11.64 29.31
C LYS A 117 -25.96 -11.21 29.79
N SER A 118 -26.68 -10.39 29.02
CA SER A 118 -28.05 -9.97 29.37
C SER A 118 -29.07 -11.10 29.33
N LYS A 119 -28.91 -12.07 28.42
CA LYS A 119 -29.77 -13.26 28.37
C LYS A 119 -29.59 -14.15 29.60
N LYS A 120 -28.34 -14.41 30.00
CA LYS A 120 -28.03 -15.20 31.21
C LYS A 120 -28.63 -14.56 32.47
N SER A 121 -28.48 -13.25 32.64
CA SER A 121 -29.06 -12.55 33.80
C SER A 121 -30.59 -12.58 33.82
N LEU A 122 -31.24 -12.66 32.65
CA LEU A 122 -32.69 -12.78 32.56
C LEU A 122 -33.16 -14.19 32.95
N GLU A 123 -32.48 -15.22 32.46
CA GLU A 123 -32.75 -16.62 32.81
C GLU A 123 -32.55 -16.88 34.31
N GLU A 124 -31.47 -16.36 34.90
CA GLU A 124 -31.19 -16.43 36.35
C GLU A 124 -32.29 -15.75 37.17
N ALA A 125 -32.77 -14.57 36.73
CA ALA A 125 -33.85 -13.86 37.40
C ALA A 125 -35.21 -14.58 37.26
N GLN A 126 -35.46 -15.27 36.15
CA GLN A 126 -36.66 -16.09 35.96
C GLN A 126 -36.64 -17.33 36.86
N LEU A 127 -35.51 -18.03 36.93
CA LEU A 127 -35.31 -19.18 37.82
C LEU A 127 -35.53 -18.78 39.29
N ALA A 128 -34.93 -17.67 39.74
CA ALA A 128 -35.08 -17.19 41.11
C ALA A 128 -36.55 -16.89 41.48
N LYS A 129 -37.35 -16.37 40.55
CA LYS A 129 -38.79 -16.16 40.77
C LYS A 129 -39.54 -17.48 40.92
N LEU A 130 -39.23 -18.46 40.07
CA LEU A 130 -39.87 -19.77 40.09
C LEU A 130 -39.62 -20.52 41.41
N TYR A 131 -38.39 -20.47 41.94
CA TYR A 131 -38.06 -21.07 43.23
C TYR A 131 -38.83 -20.44 44.39
N ASN A 132 -38.95 -19.10 44.41
CA ASN A 132 -39.72 -18.38 45.44
C ASN A 132 -41.24 -18.65 45.37
N GLU A 133 -41.76 -19.09 44.22
CA GLU A 133 -43.15 -19.51 44.06
C GLU A 133 -43.40 -20.95 44.53
N ILE A 134 -42.36 -21.80 44.53
CA ILE A 134 -42.44 -23.20 45.01
C ILE A 134 -42.27 -23.29 46.53
N GLU A 135 -41.49 -22.38 47.13
CA GLU A 135 -41.29 -22.31 48.60
C GLU A 135 -42.45 -21.61 49.35
N LYS A 136 -43.48 -21.14 48.64
CA LYS A 136 -44.65 -20.43 49.20
C LYS A 136 -45.87 -21.33 49.24
#